data_AF-A0AAD8XWT2-F1
#
_entry.id   AF-A0AAD8XWT2-F1
#
_cell.length_a   1.000
_cell.length_b   1.000
_cell.length_c   1.000
_cell.angle_alpha   90.00
_cell.angle_beta   90.00
_cell.angle_gamma   90.00
#
_symmetry.space_group_name_H-M   'P 1'
#
loop_
_entity.id
_entity.type
_entity.pdbx_description
1 polymer ?
#
loop_
_entity_poly.entity_id
_entity_poly.type
_entity_poly.pdbx_seq_one_letter_code
_entity_poly.pdbx_strand_id
1 'polypeptide(L)'
;MMQFELFVLFQDWEGALPCLTEAPDTRNRYLAMHASARGMFLEALVYLKTSSHASSWLARRKKKMKAIKTLRKLNGLVEQGNDDVRHYMHILMAECYVLEKNVSAAENNFKAAISIAELHGFLHDKALAHELACAWYKALGKDDWANFHFESSQKLYTEWGATSKGTGKTVTLVESILQTISARGSDPNAKILICAPSNTATDVVVERLAPYVSTREMIRIMAFSREKRAVPDSVMSYTNYDEETDSFVMPEVEDLMNYKIVAVTISYGGRLFNNGIQNHFTHVFMDEAGHEIEASAIGCLASVTKYSHSSPPVIVLAGDPQQLGPIIRSDIGKKFGLEKSLLERCSERECYSRSEECDDLGYHYDKRMVTKLVRNYRSHPRILQLPNEAFYNGDLIAAADITRSHRFVNWEHLLPWM
;
A
#
# COMPACT_ATOMS: atom_id res chain seq x y z
N MET A 1 5.65 0.19 22.11
CA MET A 1 4.34 0.00 21.47
C MET A 1 4.47 0.06 19.95
N MET A 2 4.91 1.18 19.38
CA MET A 2 4.96 1.37 17.92
C MET A 2 5.83 0.37 17.14
N GLN A 3 7.05 0.07 17.60
CA GLN A 3 7.90 -0.93 16.94
C GLN A 3 7.29 -2.35 16.98
N PHE A 4 6.72 -2.73 18.14
CA PHE A 4 6.03 -4.00 18.32
C PHE A 4 4.76 -4.11 17.45
N GLU A 5 4.01 -3.03 17.36
CA GLU A 5 2.81 -2.93 16.54
C GLU A 5 3.12 -2.94 15.05
N LEU A 6 4.25 -2.35 14.62
CA LEU A 6 4.73 -2.44 13.25
C LEU A 6 5.09 -3.89 12.89
N PHE A 7 5.77 -4.64 13.77
CA PHE A 7 6.02 -6.07 13.52
C PHE A 7 4.72 -6.85 13.34
N VAL A 8 3.69 -6.57 14.15
CA VAL A 8 2.37 -7.20 14.00
C VAL A 8 1.67 -6.79 12.71
N LEU A 9 1.70 -5.51 12.34
CA LEU A 9 1.11 -4.99 11.10
C LEU A 9 1.77 -5.56 9.84
N PHE A 10 3.08 -5.84 9.89
CA PHE A 10 3.80 -6.48 8.79
C PHE A 10 3.83 -8.01 8.90
N GLN A 11 3.07 -8.59 9.84
CA GLN A 11 3.01 -10.03 10.11
C GLN A 11 4.40 -10.67 10.38
N ASP A 12 5.36 -9.89 10.87
CA ASP A 12 6.66 -10.39 11.32
C ASP A 12 6.55 -10.87 12.78
N TRP A 13 5.97 -12.06 12.95
CA TRP A 13 5.68 -12.64 14.26
C TRP A 13 6.94 -13.03 15.04
N GLU A 14 7.98 -13.49 14.33
CA GLU A 14 9.25 -13.88 14.96
C GLU A 14 10.08 -12.64 15.34
N GLY A 15 10.08 -11.58 14.52
CA GLY A 15 10.66 -10.28 14.89
C GLY A 15 9.96 -9.59 16.06
N ALA A 16 8.65 -9.84 16.24
CA ALA A 16 7.88 -9.36 17.39
C ALA A 16 8.19 -10.11 18.70
N LEU A 17 8.75 -11.33 18.65
CA LEU A 17 8.92 -12.17 19.83
C LEU A 17 10.03 -11.69 20.79
N PRO A 18 11.22 -11.25 20.33
CA PRO A 18 12.24 -10.63 21.18
C PRO A 18 11.72 -9.42 21.95
N CYS A 19 10.82 -8.63 21.34
CA CYS A 19 10.16 -7.51 22.02
C CYS A 19 9.44 -7.97 23.31
N LEU A 20 8.91 -9.19 23.34
CA LEU A 20 8.21 -9.77 24.50
C LEU A 20 9.14 -10.49 25.50
N THR A 21 10.36 -10.88 25.11
CA THR A 21 11.21 -11.79 25.90
C THR A 21 12.55 -11.21 26.35
N GLU A 22 13.12 -10.22 25.65
CA GLU A 22 14.45 -9.67 25.90
C GLU A 22 14.37 -8.20 26.33
N ALA A 23 14.23 -7.94 27.63
CA ALA A 23 15.03 -6.93 28.37
C ALA A 23 14.61 -6.82 29.86
N PRO A 24 15.53 -6.48 30.78
CA PRO A 24 15.21 -6.23 32.19
C PRO A 24 14.49 -4.89 32.43
N ASP A 25 14.82 -3.86 31.64
CA ASP A 25 14.29 -2.48 31.76
C ASP A 25 12.97 -2.27 30.99
N THR A 26 12.64 -3.21 30.10
CA THR A 26 11.36 -3.24 29.37
C THR A 26 10.21 -3.72 30.25
N ARG A 27 10.43 -4.44 31.35
CA ARG A 27 9.33 -4.98 32.18
C ARG A 27 8.39 -3.87 32.71
N ASN A 28 8.90 -2.67 33.01
CA ASN A 28 8.10 -1.49 33.39
C ASN A 28 7.41 -0.80 32.21
N ARG A 29 8.06 -0.71 31.04
CA ARG A 29 7.47 -0.19 29.78
C ARG A 29 6.37 -1.12 29.25
N TYR A 30 6.51 -2.42 29.45
CA TYR A 30 5.54 -3.45 29.08
C TYR A 30 4.43 -3.61 30.13
N LEU A 31 4.64 -3.28 31.40
CA LEU A 31 3.56 -3.22 32.40
C LEU A 31 2.46 -2.23 31.99
N ALA A 32 2.82 -1.10 31.40
CA ALA A 32 1.86 -0.15 30.82
C ALA A 32 1.29 -0.60 29.47
N MET A 33 2.06 -1.32 28.65
CA MET A 33 1.55 -1.99 27.44
C MET A 33 0.50 -3.07 27.79
N HIS A 34 0.77 -3.88 28.82
CA HIS A 34 -0.13 -4.85 29.44
C HIS A 34 -1.31 -4.17 30.14
N ALA A 35 -1.25 -2.86 30.45
CA ALA A 35 -2.38 -2.12 31.01
C ALA A 35 -3.36 -1.67 29.91
N SER A 36 -2.91 -1.49 28.66
CA SER A 36 -3.77 -1.16 27.52
C SER A 36 -4.38 -2.42 26.88
N ALA A 37 -5.67 -2.38 26.54
CA ALA A 37 -6.34 -3.50 25.88
C ALA A 37 -5.70 -3.88 24.53
N ARG A 38 -5.23 -2.89 23.76
CA ARG A 38 -4.51 -3.10 22.49
C ARG A 38 -3.18 -3.81 22.69
N GLY A 39 -2.39 -3.43 23.70
CA GLY A 39 -1.13 -4.10 24.02
C GLY A 39 -1.33 -5.55 24.47
N MET A 40 -2.35 -5.80 25.31
CA MET A 40 -2.78 -7.17 25.67
C MET A 40 -3.16 -7.99 24.42
N PHE A 41 -3.93 -7.40 23.51
CA PHE A 41 -4.34 -8.03 22.26
C PHE A 41 -3.13 -8.43 21.39
N LEU A 42 -2.24 -7.48 21.10
CA LEU A 42 -1.07 -7.70 20.23
C LEU A 42 -0.13 -8.77 20.82
N GLU A 43 0.10 -8.76 22.13
CA GLU A 43 0.87 -9.80 22.82
C GLU A 43 0.26 -11.19 22.62
N ALA A 44 -1.04 -11.33 22.87
CA ALA A 44 -1.74 -12.60 22.73
C ALA A 44 -1.69 -13.10 21.28
N LEU A 45 -1.86 -12.20 20.31
CA LEU A 45 -1.80 -12.52 18.90
C LEU A 45 -0.41 -13.05 18.48
N VAL A 46 0.67 -12.38 18.91
CA VAL A 46 2.05 -12.82 18.65
C VAL A 46 2.32 -14.21 19.26
N TYR A 47 1.85 -14.46 20.49
CA TYR A 47 1.99 -15.79 21.08
C TYR A 47 1.20 -16.87 20.32
N LEU A 48 0.01 -16.56 19.81
CA LEU A 48 -0.77 -17.50 18.99
C LEU A 48 -0.06 -17.78 17.66
N LYS A 49 0.36 -16.74 16.93
CA LYS A 49 1.02 -16.85 15.63
C LYS A 49 2.38 -17.55 15.73
N THR A 50 3.22 -17.21 16.71
CA THR A 50 4.50 -17.91 16.90
C THR A 50 4.37 -19.31 17.53
N SER A 51 3.17 -19.73 17.94
CA SER A 51 2.93 -21.09 18.44
C SER A 51 2.77 -22.12 17.31
N SER A 52 2.26 -21.71 16.15
CA SER A 52 2.15 -22.58 14.98
C SER A 52 3.54 -23.03 14.49
N HIS A 53 4.52 -22.12 14.54
CA HIS A 53 5.91 -22.33 14.12
C HIS A 53 6.84 -22.94 15.19
N ALA A 54 6.35 -23.17 16.41
CA ALA A 54 7.17 -23.71 17.49
C ALA A 54 7.59 -25.18 17.21
N SER A 55 8.89 -25.45 17.36
CA SER A 55 9.52 -26.76 17.09
C SER A 55 9.17 -27.86 18.10
N SER A 56 8.69 -27.51 19.30
CA SER A 56 8.31 -28.47 20.34
C SER A 56 6.88 -28.29 20.83
N TRP A 57 6.22 -29.42 21.15
CA TRP A 57 4.87 -29.43 21.72
C TRP A 57 4.78 -28.62 23.03
N LEU A 58 5.80 -28.73 23.89
CA LEU A 58 5.89 -27.98 25.14
C LEU A 58 5.95 -26.46 24.91
N ALA A 59 6.75 -26.01 23.94
CA ALA A 59 6.84 -24.59 23.59
C ALA A 59 5.52 -24.08 23.00
N ARG A 60 4.89 -24.85 22.10
CA ARG A 60 3.56 -24.54 21.54
C ARG A 60 2.51 -24.40 22.63
N ARG A 61 2.44 -25.36 23.56
CA ARG A 61 1.51 -25.34 24.70
C ARG A 61 1.76 -24.13 25.61
N LYS A 62 3.02 -23.82 25.91
CA LYS A 62 3.40 -22.67 26.76
C LYS A 62 2.97 -21.34 26.14
N LYS A 63 3.24 -21.12 24.85
CA LYS A 63 2.84 -19.91 24.12
C LYS A 63 1.30 -19.78 24.06
N LYS A 64 0.59 -20.86 23.73
CA LYS A 64 -0.88 -20.89 23.71
C LYS A 64 -1.48 -20.57 25.09
N MET A 65 -0.94 -21.11 26.18
CA MET A 65 -1.41 -20.79 27.54
C MET A 65 -1.21 -19.32 27.90
N LYS A 66 -0.12 -18.68 27.45
CA LYS A 66 0.09 -17.24 27.65
C LYS A 66 -0.99 -16.41 26.93
N ALA A 67 -1.28 -16.72 25.68
CA ALA A 67 -2.35 -16.06 24.92
C ALA A 67 -3.73 -16.24 25.58
N ILE A 68 -4.07 -17.46 26.02
CA ILE A 68 -5.35 -17.75 26.71
C ILE A 68 -5.47 -16.96 28.02
N LYS A 69 -4.37 -16.80 28.77
CA LYS A 69 -4.37 -16.00 30.00
C LYS A 69 -4.73 -14.54 29.70
N THR A 70 -4.20 -13.98 28.61
CA THR A 70 -4.49 -12.61 28.19
C THR A 70 -5.89 -12.47 27.61
N LEU A 71 -6.37 -13.45 26.85
CA LEU A 71 -7.76 -13.51 26.37
C LEU A 71 -8.78 -13.44 27.52
N ARG A 72 -8.54 -14.18 28.61
CA ARG A 72 -9.42 -14.13 29.81
C ARG A 72 -9.48 -12.75 30.43
N LYS A 73 -8.37 -12.00 30.42
CA LYS A 73 -8.34 -10.62 30.91
C LYS A 73 -9.16 -9.69 30.03
N LEU A 74 -9.02 -9.80 28.70
CA LEU A 74 -9.82 -9.04 27.74
C LEU A 74 -11.31 -9.35 27.89
N ASN A 75 -11.68 -10.62 28.08
CA ASN A 75 -13.07 -11.01 28.34
C ASN A 75 -13.61 -10.39 29.64
N GLY A 76 -12.79 -10.35 30.70
CA GLY A 76 -13.16 -9.67 31.95
C GLY A 76 -13.41 -8.17 31.77
N LEU A 77 -12.70 -7.50 30.86
CA LEU A 77 -12.96 -6.09 30.52
C LEU A 77 -14.30 -5.91 29.79
N VAL A 78 -14.65 -6.84 28.89
CA VAL A 78 -15.96 -6.85 28.21
C VAL A 78 -17.09 -7.07 29.22
N GLU A 79 -16.94 -8.02 30.15
CA GLU A 79 -17.93 -8.29 31.21
C GLU A 79 -18.12 -7.10 32.16
N GLN A 80 -17.10 -6.25 32.30
CA GLN A 80 -17.16 -4.99 33.06
C GLN A 80 -17.75 -3.82 32.25
N GLY A 81 -18.21 -4.06 31.01
CA GLY A 81 -18.89 -3.08 30.16
C GLY A 81 -18.00 -2.35 29.16
N ASN A 82 -16.75 -2.77 28.97
CA ASN A 82 -15.88 -2.21 27.93
C ASN A 82 -16.07 -2.96 26.59
N ASP A 83 -17.06 -2.53 25.82
CA ASP A 83 -17.39 -3.16 24.54
C ASP A 83 -16.36 -2.87 23.42
N ASP A 84 -15.57 -1.80 23.56
CA ASP A 84 -14.55 -1.37 22.60
C ASP A 84 -13.37 -2.34 22.47
N VAL A 85 -13.31 -3.38 23.29
CA VAL A 85 -12.26 -4.42 23.23
C VAL A 85 -12.79 -5.76 22.72
N ARG A 86 -14.10 -5.84 22.43
CA ARG A 86 -14.77 -7.10 22.09
C ARG A 86 -14.30 -7.66 20.74
N HIS A 87 -13.96 -6.80 19.77
CA HIS A 87 -13.41 -7.26 18.49
C HIS A 87 -12.04 -7.93 18.66
N TYR A 88 -11.16 -7.41 19.54
CA TYR A 88 -9.89 -8.06 19.86
C TYR A 88 -10.07 -9.46 20.42
N MET A 89 -11.06 -9.63 21.31
CA MET A 89 -11.40 -10.94 21.87
C MET A 89 -11.78 -11.93 20.76
N HIS A 90 -12.64 -11.52 19.83
CA HIS A 90 -13.06 -12.37 18.71
C HIS A 90 -11.91 -12.70 17.77
N ILE A 91 -11.00 -11.77 17.46
CA ILE A 91 -9.79 -12.08 16.66
C ILE A 91 -8.95 -13.16 17.34
N LEU A 92 -8.69 -13.02 18.64
CA LEU A 92 -7.88 -13.99 19.40
C LEU A 92 -8.58 -15.36 19.52
N MET A 93 -9.90 -15.38 19.71
CA MET A 93 -10.69 -16.62 19.72
C MET A 93 -10.64 -17.30 18.37
N ALA A 94 -10.78 -16.55 17.27
CA ALA A 94 -10.65 -17.09 15.92
C ALA A 94 -9.30 -17.79 15.75
N GLU A 95 -8.20 -17.12 16.05
CA GLU A 95 -6.85 -17.68 15.96
C GLU A 95 -6.64 -18.90 16.88
N CYS A 96 -7.24 -18.92 18.08
CA CYS A 96 -7.23 -20.11 18.93
C CYS A 96 -7.93 -21.30 18.25
N TYR A 97 -9.10 -21.08 17.65
CA TYR A 97 -9.84 -22.12 16.94
C TYR A 97 -9.16 -22.56 15.65
N VAL A 98 -8.43 -21.66 14.97
CA VAL A 98 -7.54 -22.01 13.85
C VAL A 98 -6.49 -23.03 14.30
N LEU A 99 -5.82 -22.81 15.44
CA LEU A 99 -4.84 -23.76 15.99
C LEU A 99 -5.47 -25.10 16.42
N GLU A 100 -6.73 -25.09 16.81
CA GLU A 100 -7.50 -26.29 17.19
C GLU A 100 -8.15 -27.00 16.00
N LYS A 101 -8.01 -26.44 14.79
CA LYS A 101 -8.67 -26.91 13.56
C LYS A 101 -10.20 -26.94 13.65
N ASN A 102 -10.79 -26.07 14.49
CA ASN A 102 -12.25 -25.92 14.57
C ASN A 102 -12.72 -24.84 13.57
N VAL A 103 -13.11 -25.29 12.38
CA VAL A 103 -13.43 -24.41 11.24
C VAL A 103 -14.63 -23.52 11.52
N SER A 104 -15.73 -24.09 12.01
CA SER A 104 -16.99 -23.36 12.25
C SER A 104 -16.80 -22.27 13.32
N ALA A 105 -16.11 -22.59 14.41
CA ALA A 105 -15.86 -21.63 15.48
C ALA A 105 -14.89 -20.50 15.05
N ALA A 106 -13.87 -20.81 14.25
CA ALA A 106 -12.96 -19.80 13.71
C ALA A 106 -13.71 -18.83 12.78
N GLU A 107 -14.53 -19.34 11.86
CA GLU A 107 -15.32 -18.54 10.93
C GLU A 107 -16.26 -17.57 11.65
N ASN A 108 -17.02 -18.08 12.62
CA ASN A 108 -17.97 -17.26 13.39
C ASN A 108 -17.27 -16.13 14.15
N ASN A 109 -16.07 -16.40 14.69
CA ASN A 109 -15.30 -15.39 15.42
C ASN A 109 -14.66 -14.36 14.48
N PHE A 110 -14.17 -14.73 13.29
CA PHE A 110 -13.71 -13.74 12.31
C PHE A 110 -14.84 -12.82 11.85
N LYS A 111 -16.03 -13.37 11.57
CA LYS A 111 -17.22 -12.56 11.22
C LYS A 111 -17.63 -11.61 12.34
N ALA A 112 -17.65 -12.10 13.58
CA ALA A 112 -17.97 -11.28 14.75
C ALA A 112 -16.93 -10.15 14.95
N ALA A 113 -15.64 -10.44 14.82
CA ALA A 113 -14.57 -9.44 14.91
C ALA A 113 -14.75 -8.32 13.89
N ILE A 114 -15.00 -8.67 12.63
CA ILE A 114 -15.20 -7.70 11.54
C ILE A 114 -16.43 -6.83 11.80
N SER A 115 -17.55 -7.45 12.17
CA SER A 115 -18.82 -6.74 12.42
C SER A 115 -18.73 -5.79 13.62
N ILE A 116 -18.08 -6.20 14.71
CA ILE A 116 -17.93 -5.36 15.90
C ILE A 116 -16.94 -4.22 15.64
N ALA A 117 -15.82 -4.49 14.96
CA ALA A 117 -14.87 -3.45 14.58
C ALA A 117 -15.52 -2.40 13.65
N GLU A 118 -16.41 -2.83 12.74
CA GLU A 118 -17.21 -1.93 11.90
C GLU A 118 -18.19 -1.09 12.71
N LEU A 119 -18.97 -1.72 13.59
CA LEU A 119 -19.96 -1.04 14.43
C LEU A 119 -19.33 0.07 15.28
N HIS A 120 -18.11 -0.13 15.75
CA HIS A 120 -17.39 0.81 16.61
C HIS A 120 -16.41 1.73 15.83
N GLY A 121 -16.32 1.61 14.50
CA GLY A 121 -15.48 2.47 13.66
C GLY A 121 -13.97 2.19 13.72
N PHE A 122 -13.55 1.00 14.18
CA PHE A 122 -12.14 0.59 14.23
C PHE A 122 -11.64 0.07 12.87
N LEU A 123 -11.51 0.97 11.89
CA LEU A 123 -11.17 0.66 10.49
C LEU A 123 -9.90 -0.20 10.34
N HIS A 124 -8.84 0.11 11.08
CA HIS A 124 -7.56 -0.61 11.00
C HIS A 124 -7.61 -2.00 11.65
N ASP A 125 -8.42 -2.18 12.70
CA ASP A 125 -8.62 -3.49 13.31
C ASP A 125 -9.56 -4.36 12.47
N LYS A 126 -10.54 -3.74 11.81
CA LYS A 126 -11.36 -4.39 10.79
C LYS A 126 -10.47 -4.88 9.64
N ALA A 127 -9.55 -4.05 9.16
CA ALA A 127 -8.59 -4.42 8.12
C ALA A 127 -7.70 -5.61 8.56
N LEU A 128 -7.16 -5.57 9.78
CA LEU A 128 -6.38 -6.66 10.37
C LEU A 128 -7.20 -7.96 10.48
N ALA A 129 -8.47 -7.88 10.90
CA ALA A 129 -9.35 -9.06 10.96
C ALA A 129 -9.59 -9.68 9.57
N HIS A 130 -9.77 -8.86 8.54
CA HIS A 130 -9.85 -9.33 7.15
C HIS A 130 -8.54 -9.96 6.69
N GLU A 131 -7.38 -9.38 7.02
CA GLU A 131 -6.07 -9.93 6.65
C GLU A 131 -5.81 -11.31 7.29
N LEU A 132 -6.12 -11.46 8.58
CA LEU A 132 -6.01 -12.74 9.29
C LEU A 132 -6.98 -13.79 8.74
N ALA A 133 -8.22 -13.40 8.45
CA ALA A 133 -9.21 -14.27 7.82
C ALA A 133 -8.78 -14.70 6.41
N CYS A 134 -8.19 -13.80 5.61
CA CYS A 134 -7.63 -14.10 4.30
C CYS A 134 -6.56 -15.20 4.39
N ALA A 135 -5.57 -15.03 5.26
CA ALA A 135 -4.51 -16.01 5.47
C ALA A 135 -5.07 -17.38 5.87
N TRP A 136 -6.11 -17.39 6.71
CA TRP A 136 -6.77 -18.63 7.13
C TRP A 136 -7.58 -19.30 6.01
N TYR A 137 -8.42 -18.56 5.27
CA TYR A 137 -9.18 -19.11 4.15
C TYR A 137 -8.28 -19.65 3.03
N LYS A 138 -7.16 -18.97 2.78
CA LYS A 138 -6.12 -19.43 1.87
C LYS A 138 -5.52 -20.77 2.33
N ALA A 139 -5.26 -20.92 3.62
CA ALA A 139 -4.77 -22.19 4.19
C ALA A 139 -5.81 -23.35 4.10
N LEU A 140 -7.10 -23.03 3.97
CA LEU A 140 -8.16 -24.01 3.72
C LEU A 140 -8.40 -24.31 2.23
N GLY A 141 -7.69 -23.64 1.30
CA GLY A 141 -7.93 -23.76 -0.14
C GLY A 141 -9.24 -23.11 -0.61
N LYS A 142 -9.79 -22.16 0.15
CA LYS A 142 -11.01 -21.41 -0.20
C LYS A 142 -10.64 -20.06 -0.81
N ASP A 143 -10.13 -20.09 -2.04
CA ASP A 143 -9.52 -18.93 -2.69
C ASP A 143 -10.49 -17.75 -2.89
N ASP A 144 -11.76 -18.00 -3.20
CA ASP A 144 -12.77 -16.94 -3.38
C ASP A 144 -12.96 -16.12 -2.10
N TRP A 145 -13.05 -16.80 -0.96
CA TRP A 145 -13.16 -16.15 0.35
C TRP A 145 -11.86 -15.45 0.73
N ALA A 146 -10.70 -16.05 0.43
CA ALA A 146 -9.41 -15.41 0.66
C ALA A 146 -9.27 -14.11 -0.14
N ASN A 147 -9.66 -14.10 -1.41
CA ASN A 147 -9.63 -12.91 -2.26
C ASN A 147 -10.58 -11.82 -1.76
N PHE A 148 -11.82 -12.18 -1.40
CA PHE A 148 -12.78 -11.24 -0.80
C PHE A 148 -12.19 -10.54 0.44
N HIS A 149 -11.58 -11.32 1.34
CA HIS A 149 -10.97 -10.78 2.55
C HIS A 149 -9.72 -9.95 2.24
N PHE A 150 -8.91 -10.36 1.26
CA PHE A 150 -7.76 -9.59 0.79
C PHE A 150 -8.18 -8.21 0.25
N GLU A 151 -9.11 -8.15 -0.71
CA GLU A 151 -9.59 -6.90 -1.28
C GLU A 151 -10.23 -5.98 -0.21
N SER A 152 -10.99 -6.57 0.71
CA SER A 152 -11.58 -5.85 1.84
C SER A 152 -10.52 -5.22 2.76
N SER A 153 -9.47 -5.97 3.11
CA SER A 153 -8.36 -5.44 3.93
C SER A 153 -7.63 -4.30 3.21
N GLN A 154 -7.35 -4.44 1.92
CA GLN A 154 -6.69 -3.40 1.12
C GLN A 154 -7.51 -2.11 1.04
N LYS A 155 -8.82 -2.24 0.80
CA LYS A 155 -9.76 -1.10 0.81
C LYS A 155 -9.78 -0.41 2.17
N LEU A 156 -9.89 -1.16 3.27
CA LEU A 156 -9.94 -0.60 4.62
C LEU A 156 -8.63 0.08 5.04
N TYR A 157 -7.48 -0.50 4.70
CA TYR A 157 -6.19 0.16 4.92
C TYR A 157 -6.04 1.44 4.09
N THR A 158 -6.58 1.45 2.87
CA THR A 158 -6.64 2.64 2.01
C THR A 158 -7.51 3.74 2.65
N GLU A 159 -8.73 3.39 3.08
CA GLU A 159 -9.67 4.30 3.77
C GLU A 159 -9.11 4.82 5.10
N TRP A 160 -8.37 4.00 5.83
CA TRP A 160 -7.67 4.41 7.05
C TRP A 160 -6.50 5.39 6.77
N GLY A 161 -6.06 5.52 5.51
CA GLY A 161 -4.97 6.41 5.11
C GLY A 161 -3.59 5.75 5.11
N ALA A 162 -3.51 4.42 5.12
CA ALA A 162 -2.27 3.66 4.94
C ALA A 162 -1.89 3.52 3.45
N THR A 163 -2.09 4.57 2.65
CA THR A 163 -1.73 4.64 1.22
C THR A 163 -0.30 5.16 1.06
N SER A 164 0.70 4.27 1.06
CA SER A 164 2.14 4.48 0.69
C SER A 164 2.91 5.71 1.27
N LYS A 165 4.24 5.63 1.44
CA LYS A 165 5.02 6.65 2.21
C LYS A 165 4.78 8.10 1.74
N GLY A 166 4.45 8.98 2.69
CA GLY A 166 3.98 10.36 2.48
C GLY A 166 5.02 11.38 2.03
N THR A 167 5.91 11.04 1.10
CA THR A 167 6.90 11.96 0.52
C THR A 167 6.37 12.79 -0.65
N GLY A 168 5.12 12.58 -1.05
CA GLY A 168 4.46 13.38 -2.08
C GLY A 168 4.65 12.89 -3.51
N LYS A 169 5.11 11.64 -3.74
CA LYS A 169 5.35 11.06 -5.09
C LYS A 169 4.24 11.37 -6.10
N THR A 170 3.00 10.98 -5.80
CA THR A 170 1.85 11.26 -6.67
C THR A 170 1.57 12.75 -6.84
N VAL A 171 1.82 13.60 -5.83
CA VAL A 171 1.67 15.07 -5.97
C VAL A 171 2.71 15.60 -6.96
N THR A 172 3.97 15.19 -6.81
CA THR A 172 5.07 15.59 -7.70
C THR A 172 4.84 15.08 -9.12
N LEU A 173 4.33 13.86 -9.29
CA LEU A 173 3.98 13.31 -10.61
C LEU A 173 2.86 14.12 -11.28
N VAL A 174 1.78 14.43 -10.55
CA VAL A 174 0.69 15.28 -11.05
C VAL A 174 1.21 16.67 -11.43
N GLU A 175 1.99 17.31 -10.58
CA GLU A 175 2.57 18.62 -10.87
C GLU A 175 3.48 18.57 -12.10
N SER A 176 4.28 17.51 -12.25
CA SER A 176 5.15 17.32 -13.43
C SER A 176 4.34 17.22 -14.72
N ILE A 177 3.18 16.55 -14.68
CA ILE A 177 2.24 16.49 -15.81
C ILE A 177 1.69 17.89 -16.11
N LEU A 178 1.24 18.63 -15.09
CA LEU A 178 0.70 19.99 -15.25
C LEU A 178 1.74 20.95 -15.86
N GLN A 179 3.00 20.87 -15.43
CA GLN A 179 4.10 21.66 -16.01
C GLN A 179 4.40 21.26 -17.46
N THR A 180 4.28 19.97 -17.78
CA THR A 180 4.48 19.48 -19.17
C THR A 180 3.40 20.03 -20.11
N ILE A 181 2.13 20.07 -19.68
CA ILE A 181 1.00 20.48 -20.53
C ILE A 181 0.71 21.99 -20.55
N SER A 182 1.33 22.75 -19.63
CA SER A 182 1.17 24.21 -19.50
C SER A 182 1.49 24.94 -20.80
N ALA A 183 0.88 26.13 -21.02
CA ALA A 183 1.18 27.00 -22.16
C ALA A 183 2.64 27.50 -22.18
N ARG A 184 3.33 27.43 -21.03
CA ARG A 184 4.78 27.68 -20.90
C ARG A 184 5.60 26.39 -20.75
N GLY A 185 4.96 25.25 -20.96
CA GLY A 185 5.54 23.92 -20.79
C GLY A 185 6.62 23.64 -21.82
N SER A 186 7.40 22.59 -21.54
CA SER A 186 8.53 22.16 -22.37
C SER A 186 8.12 21.60 -23.73
N ASP A 187 6.88 21.11 -23.88
CA ASP A 187 6.39 20.52 -25.11
C ASP A 187 4.89 20.85 -25.35
N PRO A 188 4.56 21.84 -26.21
CA PRO A 188 3.18 22.18 -26.53
C PRO A 188 2.44 21.05 -27.28
N ASN A 189 3.15 20.10 -27.86
CA ASN A 189 2.60 18.93 -28.57
C ASN A 189 2.60 17.67 -27.68
N ALA A 190 2.78 17.81 -26.37
CA ALA A 190 2.83 16.69 -25.45
C ALA A 190 1.57 15.80 -25.55
N LYS A 191 1.78 14.52 -25.81
CA LYS A 191 0.78 13.45 -25.74
C LYS A 191 1.17 12.52 -24.61
N ILE A 192 0.36 12.48 -23.55
CA ILE A 192 0.72 11.91 -22.25
C ILE A 192 -0.06 10.62 -22.00
N LEU A 193 0.67 9.55 -21.69
CA LEU A 193 0.12 8.32 -21.14
C LEU A 193 0.39 8.26 -19.63
N ILE A 194 -0.67 8.16 -18.83
CA ILE A 194 -0.58 7.93 -17.39
C ILE A 194 -0.89 6.47 -17.11
N CYS A 195 -0.04 5.81 -16.32
CA CYS A 195 -0.25 4.43 -15.91
C CYS A 195 -0.06 4.25 -14.40
N ALA A 196 -0.85 3.36 -13.80
CA ALA A 196 -0.61 2.87 -12.45
C ALA A 196 -1.03 1.39 -12.34
N PRO A 197 -0.52 0.62 -11.35
CA PRO A 197 -0.79 -0.82 -11.26
C PRO A 197 -2.26 -1.15 -10.94
N SER A 198 -2.97 -0.24 -10.26
CA SER A 198 -4.37 -0.47 -9.86
C SER A 198 -5.30 0.63 -10.37
N ASN A 199 -6.60 0.31 -10.44
CA ASN A 199 -7.63 1.30 -10.77
C ASN A 199 -7.59 2.46 -9.78
N THR A 200 -7.61 2.18 -8.47
CA THR A 200 -7.58 3.20 -7.42
C THR A 200 -6.37 4.12 -7.54
N ALA A 201 -5.16 3.60 -7.80
CA ALA A 201 -3.97 4.44 -7.98
C ALA A 201 -4.09 5.34 -9.22
N THR A 202 -4.65 4.81 -10.31
CA THR A 202 -4.88 5.60 -11.54
C THR A 202 -5.94 6.68 -11.29
N ASP A 203 -7.02 6.33 -10.58
CA ASP A 203 -8.13 7.22 -10.27
C ASP A 203 -7.64 8.40 -9.40
N VAL A 204 -6.78 8.17 -8.40
CA VAL A 204 -6.17 9.24 -7.58
C VAL A 204 -5.38 10.25 -8.42
N VAL A 205 -4.66 9.80 -9.46
CA VAL A 205 -3.94 10.72 -10.36
C VAL A 205 -4.93 11.56 -11.17
N VAL A 206 -5.99 10.93 -11.70
CA VAL A 206 -7.04 11.63 -12.46
C VAL A 206 -7.79 12.64 -11.59
N GLU A 207 -8.18 12.27 -10.36
CA GLU A 207 -8.85 13.18 -9.41
C GLU A 207 -8.02 14.43 -9.13
N ARG A 208 -6.70 14.30 -9.05
CA ARG A 208 -5.81 15.43 -8.78
C ARG A 208 -5.56 16.31 -10.00
N LEU A 209 -5.69 15.75 -11.21
CA LEU A 209 -5.62 16.51 -12.46
C LEU A 209 -6.95 17.19 -12.82
N ALA A 210 -8.07 16.61 -12.39
CA ALA A 210 -9.42 17.07 -12.74
C ALA A 210 -9.71 18.57 -12.47
N PRO A 211 -9.16 19.23 -11.43
CA PRO A 211 -9.35 20.66 -11.24
C PRO A 211 -8.65 21.55 -12.28
N TYR A 212 -7.71 20.99 -13.05
CA TYR A 212 -6.80 21.74 -13.93
C TYR A 212 -6.89 21.32 -15.40
N VAL A 213 -7.47 20.16 -15.69
CA VAL A 213 -7.53 19.58 -17.03
C VAL A 213 -8.98 19.33 -17.41
N SER A 214 -9.39 19.78 -18.60
CA SER A 214 -10.77 19.61 -19.05
C SER A 214 -11.07 18.16 -19.49
N THR A 215 -12.34 17.78 -19.47
CA THR A 215 -12.82 16.48 -19.98
C THR A 215 -12.64 16.31 -21.50
N ARG A 216 -12.26 17.37 -22.22
CA ARG A 216 -11.90 17.31 -23.64
C ARG A 216 -10.42 16.98 -23.87
N GLU A 217 -9.59 17.17 -22.85
CA GLU A 217 -8.14 16.98 -22.94
C GLU A 217 -7.68 15.69 -22.25
N MET A 218 -8.43 15.18 -21.28
CA MET A 218 -8.10 13.97 -20.53
C MET A 218 -9.21 12.92 -20.61
N ILE A 219 -8.81 11.66 -20.78
CA ILE A 219 -9.68 10.49 -20.69
C ILE A 219 -9.07 9.40 -19.80
N ARG A 220 -9.91 8.72 -19.02
CA ARG A 220 -9.60 7.56 -18.19
C ARG A 220 -10.25 6.31 -18.79
N ILE A 221 -9.44 5.43 -19.38
CA ILE A 221 -9.93 4.20 -20.02
C ILE A 221 -9.93 3.07 -19.01
N MET A 222 -11.11 2.50 -18.78
CA MET A 222 -11.31 1.41 -17.83
C MET A 222 -11.56 0.07 -18.55
N ALA A 223 -11.31 -1.02 -17.84
CA ALA A 223 -11.72 -2.34 -18.31
C ALA A 223 -13.25 -2.48 -18.18
N PHE A 224 -13.88 -3.20 -19.12
CA PHE A 224 -15.32 -3.48 -19.10
C PHE A 224 -15.79 -4.14 -17.79
N SER A 225 -14.89 -4.86 -17.10
CA SER A 225 -15.18 -5.55 -15.84
C SER A 225 -15.12 -4.65 -14.60
N ARG A 226 -14.81 -3.35 -14.75
CA ARG A 226 -14.79 -2.41 -13.62
C ARG A 226 -16.22 -2.01 -13.28
N GLU A 227 -16.60 -2.14 -12.01
CA GLU A 227 -17.93 -1.73 -11.56
C GLU A 227 -18.05 -0.20 -11.44
N LYS A 228 -19.13 0.38 -11.99
CA LYS A 228 -19.45 1.82 -11.93
C LYS A 228 -19.37 2.39 -10.51
N ARG A 229 -19.96 1.69 -9.54
CA ARG A 229 -20.03 2.11 -8.12
C ARG A 229 -18.67 2.22 -7.42
N ALA A 230 -17.61 1.64 -7.98
CA ALA A 230 -16.26 1.69 -7.43
C ALA A 230 -15.44 2.88 -7.97
N VAL A 231 -16.01 3.66 -8.89
CA VAL A 231 -15.38 4.83 -9.50
C VAL A 231 -15.80 6.08 -8.74
N PRO A 232 -14.87 6.95 -8.31
CA PRO A 232 -15.22 8.22 -7.70
C PRO A 232 -16.00 9.13 -8.65
N ASP A 233 -16.98 9.89 -8.13
CA ASP A 233 -17.82 10.80 -8.93
C ASP A 233 -16.98 11.84 -9.70
N SER A 234 -15.91 12.31 -9.07
CA SER A 234 -14.89 13.22 -9.62
C SER A 234 -14.17 12.66 -10.86
N VAL A 235 -14.08 11.33 -10.98
CA VAL A 235 -13.41 10.62 -12.09
C VAL A 235 -14.40 10.23 -13.18
N MET A 236 -15.66 9.98 -12.84
CA MET A 236 -16.68 9.46 -13.75
C MET A 236 -16.80 10.28 -15.05
N SER A 237 -16.73 11.61 -14.96
CA SER A 237 -16.80 12.53 -16.09
C SER A 237 -15.63 12.45 -17.07
N TYR A 238 -14.53 11.79 -16.68
CA TYR A 238 -13.37 11.52 -17.54
C TYR A 238 -13.39 10.12 -18.13
N THR A 239 -14.42 9.31 -17.86
CA THR A 239 -14.51 7.92 -18.36
C THR A 239 -15.36 7.83 -19.63
N ASN A 240 -15.36 6.65 -20.26
CA ASN A 240 -16.26 6.34 -21.37
C ASN A 240 -17.33 5.30 -20.98
N TYR A 241 -18.01 5.56 -19.87
CA TYR A 241 -19.13 4.74 -19.46
C TYR A 241 -20.28 4.86 -20.47
N ASP A 242 -20.76 3.72 -20.94
CA ASP A 242 -21.92 3.62 -21.80
C ASP A 242 -23.12 3.15 -20.96
N GLU A 243 -24.13 4.03 -20.86
CA GLU A 243 -25.35 3.75 -20.11
C GLU A 243 -26.25 2.73 -20.82
N GLU A 244 -26.10 2.51 -22.14
CA GLU A 244 -26.89 1.50 -22.87
C GLU A 244 -26.41 0.08 -22.57
N THR A 245 -25.09 -0.11 -22.49
CA THR A 245 -24.47 -1.41 -22.19
C THR A 245 -24.12 -1.60 -20.70
N ASP A 246 -24.34 -0.57 -19.88
CA ASP A 246 -23.98 -0.53 -18.45
C ASP A 246 -22.51 -0.91 -18.20
N SER A 247 -21.60 -0.41 -19.05
CA SER A 247 -20.21 -0.83 -19.07
C SER A 247 -19.23 0.25 -19.53
N PHE A 248 -17.93 0.07 -19.27
CA PHE A 248 -16.86 0.92 -19.80
C PHE A 248 -16.35 0.38 -21.13
N VAL A 249 -16.33 1.21 -22.18
CA VAL A 249 -16.37 0.68 -23.56
C VAL A 249 -15.09 0.73 -24.41
N MET A 250 -13.94 1.30 -24.07
CA MET A 250 -12.91 1.66 -25.10
C MET A 250 -13.46 2.58 -26.24
N PRO A 251 -13.00 3.84 -26.32
CA PRO A 251 -13.39 4.72 -27.42
C PRO A 251 -12.79 4.27 -28.74
N GLU A 252 -13.33 4.79 -29.85
CA GLU A 252 -12.68 4.68 -31.16
C GLU A 252 -11.27 5.28 -31.12
N VAL A 253 -10.36 4.70 -31.90
CA VAL A 253 -8.93 5.02 -31.85
C VAL A 253 -8.70 6.48 -32.23
N GLU A 254 -9.42 6.98 -33.23
CA GLU A 254 -9.36 8.35 -33.70
C GLU A 254 -9.76 9.35 -32.59
N ASP A 255 -10.83 9.04 -31.85
CA ASP A 255 -11.29 9.87 -30.73
C ASP A 255 -10.28 9.87 -29.59
N LEU A 256 -9.75 8.69 -29.25
CA LEU A 256 -8.74 8.54 -28.21
C LEU A 256 -7.48 9.35 -28.53
N MET A 257 -7.03 9.33 -29.79
CA MET A 257 -5.83 10.05 -30.23
C MET A 257 -6.00 11.58 -30.18
N ASN A 258 -7.24 12.09 -30.12
CA ASN A 258 -7.49 13.52 -29.95
C ASN A 258 -7.20 14.00 -28.53
N TYR A 259 -7.33 13.13 -27.52
CA TYR A 259 -7.01 13.48 -26.13
C TYR A 259 -5.53 13.82 -25.97
N LYS A 260 -5.24 14.77 -25.07
CA LYS A 260 -3.87 15.14 -24.69
C LYS A 260 -3.32 14.17 -23.65
N ILE A 261 -4.19 13.70 -22.76
CA ILE A 261 -3.86 12.82 -21.64
C ILE A 261 -4.76 11.59 -21.68
N VAL A 262 -4.15 10.41 -21.66
CA VAL A 262 -4.84 9.13 -21.56
C VAL A 262 -4.37 8.43 -20.29
N ALA A 263 -5.29 8.10 -19.38
CA ALA A 263 -5.01 7.43 -18.12
C ALA A 263 -5.55 5.99 -18.12
N VAL A 264 -4.66 5.03 -17.87
CA VAL A 264 -4.95 3.59 -17.90
C VAL A 264 -4.32 2.87 -16.72
N THR A 265 -4.78 1.66 -16.42
CA THR A 265 -3.95 0.75 -15.60
C THR A 265 -2.79 0.24 -16.43
N ILE A 266 -1.66 -0.13 -15.80
CA ILE A 266 -0.48 -0.66 -16.52
C ILE A 266 -0.86 -1.89 -17.36
N SER A 267 -1.67 -2.80 -16.80
CA SER A 267 -2.19 -3.97 -17.52
C SER A 267 -3.01 -3.62 -18.77
N TYR A 268 -3.69 -2.47 -18.78
CA TYR A 268 -4.47 -2.01 -19.93
C TYR A 268 -3.61 -1.24 -20.94
N GLY A 269 -2.53 -0.58 -20.52
CA GLY A 269 -1.67 0.19 -21.42
C GLY A 269 -1.09 -0.64 -22.57
N GLY A 270 -0.73 -1.91 -22.32
CA GLY A 270 -0.32 -2.83 -23.40
C GLY A 270 -1.43 -3.14 -24.41
N ARG A 271 -2.71 -3.04 -24.03
CA ARG A 271 -3.84 -3.22 -24.96
C ARG A 271 -4.01 -2.05 -25.92
N LEU A 272 -3.57 -0.85 -25.56
CA LEU A 272 -3.64 0.31 -26.45
C LEU A 272 -2.89 0.05 -27.76
N PHE A 273 -1.71 -0.57 -27.68
CA PHE A 273 -0.95 -0.96 -28.86
C PHE A 273 -1.69 -1.99 -29.73
N ASN A 274 -2.28 -3.01 -29.11
CA ASN A 274 -3.06 -4.04 -29.82
C ASN A 274 -4.33 -3.46 -30.48
N ASN A 275 -4.88 -2.39 -29.90
CA ASN A 275 -6.01 -1.64 -30.47
C ASN A 275 -5.57 -0.64 -31.56
N GLY A 276 -4.31 -0.65 -32.00
CA GLY A 276 -3.83 0.16 -33.13
C GLY A 276 -3.19 1.50 -32.74
N ILE A 277 -3.10 1.83 -31.44
CA ILE A 277 -2.45 3.07 -30.99
C ILE A 277 -0.93 2.87 -31.02
N GLN A 278 -0.30 3.35 -32.08
CA GLN A 278 1.14 3.24 -32.30
C GLN A 278 1.76 4.63 -32.49
N ASN A 279 2.99 4.79 -32.00
CA ASN A 279 3.77 6.02 -32.14
C ASN A 279 3.05 7.32 -31.69
N HIS A 280 2.22 7.24 -30.64
CA HIS A 280 1.32 8.33 -30.27
C HIS A 280 1.83 9.14 -29.08
N PHE A 281 2.26 8.48 -28.01
CA PHE A 281 2.60 9.16 -26.76
C PHE A 281 4.03 9.67 -26.76
N THR A 282 4.22 10.96 -26.48
CA THR A 282 5.56 11.58 -26.30
C THR A 282 6.04 11.46 -24.86
N HIS A 283 5.12 11.36 -23.90
CA HIS A 283 5.45 11.23 -22.48
C HIS A 283 4.68 10.07 -21.84
N VAL A 284 5.34 9.32 -20.96
CA VAL A 284 4.72 8.28 -20.13
C VAL A 284 5.04 8.54 -18.66
N PHE A 285 4.01 8.62 -17.83
CA PHE A 285 4.14 8.73 -16.38
C PHE A 285 3.57 7.49 -15.71
N MET A 286 4.40 6.73 -15.00
CA MET A 286 3.97 5.55 -14.26
C MET A 286 4.03 5.82 -12.75
N ASP A 287 2.89 5.82 -12.06
CA ASP A 287 2.83 5.90 -10.60
C ASP A 287 2.82 4.49 -9.97
N GLU A 288 3.39 4.38 -8.77
CA GLU A 288 3.64 3.11 -8.06
C GLU A 288 4.31 2.03 -8.94
N ALA A 289 5.26 2.45 -9.78
CA ALA A 289 5.94 1.60 -10.78
C ALA A 289 6.75 0.44 -10.16
N GLY A 290 7.07 0.50 -8.87
CA GLY A 290 7.73 -0.58 -8.13
C GLY A 290 6.83 -1.80 -7.87
N HIS A 291 5.50 -1.63 -7.94
CA HIS A 291 4.54 -2.69 -7.59
C HIS A 291 4.17 -3.60 -8.77
N GLU A 292 4.71 -3.36 -9.97
CA GLU A 292 4.31 -4.05 -11.20
C GLU A 292 5.48 -4.74 -11.87
N ILE A 293 5.22 -5.90 -12.51
CA ILE A 293 6.26 -6.64 -13.21
C ILE A 293 6.76 -5.85 -14.42
N GLU A 294 8.05 -5.99 -14.72
CA GLU A 294 8.66 -5.26 -15.82
C GLU A 294 7.97 -5.50 -17.17
N ALA A 295 7.55 -6.74 -17.45
CA ALA A 295 6.90 -7.08 -18.71
C ALA A 295 5.62 -6.26 -18.94
N SER A 296 4.81 -6.05 -17.89
CA SER A 296 3.59 -5.24 -17.96
C SER A 296 3.92 -3.76 -18.17
N ALA A 297 4.92 -3.23 -17.46
CA ALA A 297 5.36 -1.85 -17.61
C ALA A 297 5.88 -1.57 -19.03
N ILE A 298 6.67 -2.47 -19.61
CA ILE A 298 7.16 -2.37 -20.99
C ILE A 298 6.00 -2.37 -21.99
N GLY A 299 4.93 -3.12 -21.73
CA GLY A 299 3.72 -3.12 -22.57
C GLY A 299 3.16 -1.70 -22.78
N CYS A 300 3.12 -0.86 -21.75
CA CYS A 300 2.69 0.53 -21.87
C CYS A 300 3.60 1.38 -22.76
N LEU A 301 4.87 1.01 -22.90
CA LEU A 301 5.83 1.75 -23.72
C LEU A 301 5.70 1.43 -25.21
N ALA A 302 4.93 0.40 -25.59
CA ALA A 302 4.77 -0.01 -26.98
C ALA A 302 4.09 1.07 -27.86
N SER A 303 3.22 1.89 -27.27
CA SER A 303 2.49 2.97 -27.97
C SER A 303 3.25 4.31 -28.01
N VAL A 304 4.48 4.37 -27.50
CA VAL A 304 5.32 5.59 -27.43
C VAL A 304 5.87 5.93 -28.83
N THR A 305 6.03 7.22 -29.13
CA THR A 305 6.60 7.66 -30.41
C THR A 305 8.05 7.19 -30.58
N LYS A 306 8.36 6.59 -31.72
CA LYS A 306 9.73 6.24 -32.11
C LYS A 306 10.44 7.48 -32.66
N TYR A 307 11.11 8.25 -31.80
CA TYR A 307 12.05 9.35 -32.16
C TYR A 307 11.54 10.35 -33.24
N SER A 308 10.23 10.43 -33.47
CA SER A 308 9.64 11.08 -34.63
C SER A 308 9.30 12.56 -34.40
N HIS A 309 9.59 13.06 -33.20
CA HIS A 309 9.49 14.46 -32.84
C HIS A 309 10.90 14.99 -32.60
N SER A 310 11.06 16.31 -32.63
CA SER A 310 12.33 17.03 -32.43
C SER A 310 13.10 16.65 -31.15
N SER A 311 12.48 15.88 -30.25
CA SER A 311 12.98 15.38 -28.98
C SER A 311 12.64 13.89 -28.79
N PRO A 312 13.47 13.13 -28.04
CA PRO A 312 13.17 11.76 -27.64
C PRO A 312 11.96 11.72 -26.68
N PRO A 313 11.22 10.60 -26.64
CA PRO A 313 10.13 10.43 -25.68
C PRO A 313 10.65 10.43 -24.23
N VAL A 314 9.82 10.94 -23.32
CA VAL A 314 10.15 11.04 -21.89
C VAL A 314 9.37 9.97 -21.12
N ILE A 315 10.07 9.16 -20.34
CA ILE A 315 9.47 8.12 -19.50
C ILE A 315 9.81 8.43 -18.04
N VAL A 316 8.79 8.63 -17.22
CA VAL A 316 8.90 8.94 -15.79
C VAL A 316 8.35 7.77 -14.99
N LEU A 317 9.21 7.13 -14.22
CA LEU A 317 8.85 6.05 -13.29
C LEU A 317 8.84 6.61 -11.86
N ALA A 318 7.66 6.73 -11.25
CA ALA A 318 7.49 7.11 -9.87
C ALA A 318 7.16 5.88 -9.02
N GLY A 319 7.85 5.74 -7.89
CA GLY A 319 7.66 4.62 -6.98
C GLY A 319 8.74 4.61 -5.91
N ASP A 320 8.79 3.54 -5.13
CA ASP A 320 9.83 3.33 -4.13
C ASP A 320 10.36 1.90 -4.24
N PRO A 321 11.61 1.69 -4.71
CA PRO A 321 12.19 0.36 -4.86
C PRO A 321 12.44 -0.33 -3.51
N GLN A 322 12.34 0.39 -2.38
CA GLN A 322 12.45 -0.17 -1.02
C GLN A 322 11.07 -0.55 -0.43
N GLN A 323 9.99 -0.50 -1.21
CA GLN A 323 8.64 -0.91 -0.81
C GLN A 323 8.25 -2.25 -1.45
N LEU A 324 6.97 -2.61 -1.36
CA LEU A 324 6.45 -3.86 -1.89
C LEU A 324 6.72 -3.96 -3.39
N GLY A 325 7.32 -5.07 -3.80
CA GLY A 325 7.47 -5.41 -5.20
C GLY A 325 6.19 -6.01 -5.81
N PRO A 326 6.27 -6.46 -7.07
CA PRO A 326 5.21 -7.18 -7.76
C PRO A 326 4.84 -8.50 -7.05
N ILE A 327 3.55 -8.82 -7.01
CA ILE A 327 3.06 -10.06 -6.40
C ILE A 327 3.20 -11.22 -7.37
N ILE A 328 4.23 -12.06 -7.18
CA ILE A 328 4.46 -13.26 -7.99
C ILE A 328 3.94 -14.50 -7.28
N ARG A 329 3.05 -15.27 -7.95
CA ARG A 329 2.55 -16.55 -7.41
C ARG A 329 3.49 -17.73 -7.68
N SER A 330 4.19 -17.71 -8.81
CA SER A 330 5.09 -18.79 -9.23
C SER A 330 6.45 -18.67 -8.54
N ASP A 331 6.83 -19.67 -7.74
CA ASP A 331 8.17 -19.72 -7.14
C ASP A 331 9.28 -19.83 -8.19
N ILE A 332 9.00 -20.48 -9.33
CA ILE A 332 9.89 -20.48 -10.49
C ILE A 332 10.06 -19.06 -11.01
N GLY A 333 8.96 -18.31 -11.14
CA GLY A 333 8.99 -16.89 -11.56
C GLY A 333 9.84 -16.04 -10.63
N LYS A 334 9.67 -16.15 -9.31
CA LYS A 334 10.51 -15.46 -8.32
C LYS A 334 11.99 -15.83 -8.47
N LYS A 335 12.27 -17.14 -8.52
CA LYS A 335 13.64 -17.67 -8.70
C LYS A 335 14.35 -17.10 -9.92
N PHE A 336 13.61 -16.83 -11.00
CA PHE A 336 14.15 -16.26 -12.24
C PHE A 336 13.92 -14.74 -12.36
N GLY A 337 13.59 -14.04 -11.27
CA GLY A 337 13.62 -12.58 -11.19
C GLY A 337 12.36 -11.87 -11.70
N LEU A 338 11.22 -12.55 -11.81
CA LEU A 338 9.96 -11.93 -12.22
C LEU A 338 9.42 -10.92 -11.18
N GLU A 339 9.87 -11.02 -9.92
CA GLU A 339 9.55 -10.07 -8.85
C GLU A 339 10.34 -8.75 -8.96
N LYS A 340 11.23 -8.62 -9.94
CA LYS A 340 11.97 -7.39 -10.16
C LYS A 340 11.18 -6.45 -11.06
N SER A 341 10.78 -5.30 -10.53
CA SER A 341 10.09 -4.27 -11.30
C SER A 341 11.03 -3.55 -12.27
N LEU A 342 10.47 -2.86 -13.28
CA LEU A 342 11.24 -2.02 -14.19
C LEU A 342 11.96 -0.88 -13.44
N LEU A 343 11.28 -0.27 -12.46
CA LEU A 343 11.84 0.80 -11.63
C LEU A 343 13.07 0.30 -10.85
N GLU A 344 12.96 -0.87 -10.23
CA GLU A 344 14.06 -1.49 -9.48
C GLU A 344 15.23 -1.83 -10.41
N ARG A 345 14.96 -2.45 -11.58
CA ARG A 345 16.00 -2.75 -12.57
C ARG A 345 16.70 -1.51 -13.10
N CYS A 346 15.97 -0.42 -13.34
CA CYS A 346 16.58 0.86 -13.71
C CYS A 346 17.44 1.41 -12.58
N SER A 347 16.96 1.37 -11.33
CA SER A 347 17.68 1.91 -10.17
C SER A 347 19.06 1.26 -9.92
N GLU A 348 19.27 0.04 -10.43
CA GLU A 348 20.56 -0.66 -10.35
C GLU A 348 21.55 -0.30 -11.47
N ARG A 349 21.10 0.41 -12.51
CA ARG A 349 22.02 0.87 -13.56
C ARG A 349 22.83 2.04 -13.04
N GLU A 350 24.09 2.10 -13.45
CA GLU A 350 25.06 3.11 -13.02
C GLU A 350 24.51 4.55 -13.14
N CYS A 351 23.83 4.87 -14.25
CA CYS A 351 23.26 6.20 -14.49
C CYS A 351 22.10 6.61 -13.55
N TYR A 352 21.49 5.67 -12.83
CA TYR A 352 20.43 5.92 -11.84
C TYR A 352 20.88 5.59 -10.40
N SER A 353 22.08 5.03 -10.25
CA SER A 353 22.62 4.61 -8.97
C SER A 353 23.02 5.81 -8.10
N ARG A 354 23.10 5.58 -6.80
CA ARG A 354 23.58 6.58 -5.84
C ARG A 354 25.10 6.71 -5.98
N SER A 355 25.60 7.92 -6.21
CA SER A 355 27.02 8.24 -6.15
C SER A 355 27.53 8.25 -4.71
N GLU A 356 28.79 7.89 -4.52
CA GLU A 356 29.49 8.09 -3.24
C GLU A 356 29.72 9.59 -2.99
N GLU A 357 29.97 10.34 -4.06
CA GLU A 357 30.08 11.80 -4.03
C GLU A 357 28.69 12.44 -3.96
N CYS A 358 28.59 13.60 -3.32
CA CYS A 358 27.41 14.44 -3.35
C CYS A 358 27.72 15.77 -4.04
N ASP A 359 26.69 16.41 -4.59
CA ASP A 359 26.81 17.80 -5.02
C ASP A 359 26.87 18.77 -3.83
N ASP A 360 27.03 20.06 -4.12
CA ASP A 360 27.12 21.14 -3.12
C ASP A 360 25.91 21.21 -2.15
N LEU A 361 24.81 20.53 -2.49
CA LEU A 361 23.58 20.46 -1.70
C LEU A 361 23.42 19.12 -0.98
N GLY A 362 24.45 18.27 -0.96
CA GLY A 362 24.42 16.96 -0.32
C GLY A 362 23.62 15.91 -1.10
N TYR A 363 23.34 16.15 -2.39
CA TYR A 363 22.54 15.25 -3.20
C TYR A 363 23.42 14.24 -3.94
N HIS A 364 23.14 12.96 -3.75
CA HIS A 364 23.96 11.84 -4.22
C HIS A 364 23.51 11.22 -5.55
N TYR A 365 22.59 11.84 -6.28
CA TYR A 365 22.11 11.33 -7.57
C TYR A 365 22.25 12.38 -8.66
N ASP A 366 22.34 11.96 -9.92
CA ASP A 366 22.18 12.88 -11.04
C ASP A 366 20.73 13.38 -11.07
N LYS A 367 20.54 14.67 -10.76
CA LYS A 367 19.22 15.33 -10.70
C LYS A 367 18.47 15.31 -12.03
N ARG A 368 19.17 15.10 -13.15
CA ARG A 368 18.55 14.94 -14.48
C ARG A 368 17.89 13.58 -14.65
N MET A 369 18.31 12.59 -13.86
CA MET A 369 17.91 11.19 -13.99
C MET A 369 17.02 10.73 -12.83
N VAL A 370 17.37 11.10 -11.59
CA VAL A 370 16.68 10.65 -10.37
C VAL A 370 16.36 11.84 -9.47
N THR A 371 15.09 11.93 -9.07
CA THR A 371 14.61 12.86 -8.04
C THR A 371 14.15 12.07 -6.80
N LYS A 372 14.96 12.04 -5.75
CA LYS A 372 14.63 11.44 -4.45
C LYS A 372 13.86 12.46 -3.61
N LEU A 373 12.60 12.16 -3.32
CA LEU A 373 11.77 12.97 -2.44
C LEU A 373 12.12 12.69 -0.98
N VAL A 374 12.84 13.60 -0.34
CA VAL A 374 13.38 13.41 1.02
C VAL A 374 12.42 13.84 2.13
N ARG A 375 11.50 14.78 1.88
CA ARG A 375 10.59 15.28 2.92
C ARG A 375 9.42 14.32 3.13
N ASN A 376 9.28 13.78 4.34
CA ASN A 376 8.17 12.92 4.75
C ASN A 376 7.09 13.74 5.47
N TYR A 377 5.92 13.90 4.84
CA TYR A 377 4.82 14.72 5.35
C TYR A 377 3.81 13.94 6.21
N ARG A 378 4.14 12.70 6.61
CA ARG A 378 3.23 11.82 7.37
C ARG A 378 3.70 11.56 8.79
N SER A 379 4.99 11.28 8.97
CA SER A 379 5.50 10.65 10.19
C SER A 379 6.08 11.67 11.15
N HIS A 380 5.85 11.45 12.45
CA HIS A 380 6.61 12.14 13.49
C HIS A 380 8.11 11.78 13.39
N PRO A 381 9.05 12.68 13.69
CA PRO A 381 10.49 12.44 13.51
C PRO A 381 11.00 11.13 14.09
N ARG A 382 10.56 10.78 15.31
CA ARG A 382 10.94 9.51 15.97
C ARG A 382 10.42 8.25 15.28
N ILE A 383 9.30 8.33 14.57
CA ILE A 383 8.74 7.21 13.81
C ILE A 383 9.54 7.02 12.51
N LEU A 384 9.92 8.14 11.90
CA LEU A 384 10.68 8.16 10.66
C LEU A 384 12.12 7.68 10.84
N GLN A 385 12.70 7.90 12.03
CA GLN A 385 14.12 7.65 12.30
C GLN A 385 14.57 6.25 11.88
N LEU A 386 13.94 5.20 12.42
CA LEU A 386 14.33 3.81 12.14
C LEU A 386 14.24 3.43 10.66
N PRO A 387 13.11 3.60 9.95
CA PRO A 387 13.04 3.26 8.53
C PRO A 387 13.95 4.15 7.68
N ASN A 388 14.21 5.39 8.10
CA ASN A 388 15.13 6.31 7.41
C ASN A 388 16.57 5.79 7.44
N GLU A 389 17.07 5.43 8.62
CA GLU A 389 18.41 4.87 8.80
C GLU A 389 18.54 3.52 8.08
N ALA A 390 17.54 2.64 8.19
CA ALA A 390 17.61 1.28 7.64
C ALA A 390 17.52 1.20 6.12
N PHE A 391 16.71 2.04 5.47
CA PHE A 391 16.38 1.90 4.04
C PHE A 391 16.73 3.11 3.18
N TYR A 392 17.02 4.27 3.77
CA TYR A 392 17.18 5.52 3.04
C TYR A 392 18.45 6.29 3.37
N ASN A 393 19.43 5.65 4.02
CA ASN A 393 20.71 6.22 4.40
C ASN A 393 20.62 7.44 5.33
N GLY A 394 19.50 7.61 6.03
CA GLY A 394 19.26 8.80 6.85
C GLY A 394 18.78 10.03 6.07
N ASP A 395 18.60 9.95 4.75
CA ASP A 395 18.30 11.10 3.90
C ASP A 395 16.89 11.70 4.13
N LEU A 396 15.94 10.95 4.70
CA LEU A 396 14.56 11.44 4.89
C LEU A 396 14.44 12.49 6.01
N ILE A 397 13.69 13.55 5.73
CA ILE A 397 13.45 14.67 6.63
C ILE A 397 11.98 14.64 7.06
N ALA A 398 11.71 14.62 8.36
CA ALA A 398 10.34 14.73 8.85
C ALA A 398 9.79 16.15 8.58
N ALA A 399 8.69 16.22 7.84
CA ALA A 399 8.02 17.46 7.43
C ALA A 399 6.50 17.40 7.65
N ALA A 400 6.03 16.42 8.41
CA ALA A 400 4.61 16.27 8.74
C ALA A 400 4.14 17.44 9.61
N ASP A 401 2.92 17.94 9.34
CA ASP A 401 2.27 18.96 10.17
C ASP A 401 2.33 18.56 11.65
N ILE A 402 2.90 19.42 12.48
CA ILE A 402 3.12 19.19 13.91
C ILE A 402 1.79 18.91 14.62
N THR A 403 0.71 19.60 14.26
CA THR A 403 -0.61 19.41 14.89
C THR A 403 -1.18 18.01 14.66
N ARG A 404 -0.77 17.35 13.56
CA ARG A 404 -1.15 15.97 13.23
C ARG A 404 -0.15 14.96 13.79
N SER A 405 1.13 15.16 13.50
CA SER A 405 2.20 14.23 13.86
C SER A 405 2.50 14.19 15.36
N HIS A 406 2.25 15.28 16.07
CA HIS A 406 2.46 15.38 17.52
C HIS A 406 1.14 15.35 18.31
N ARG A 407 0.00 15.13 17.65
CA ARG A 407 -1.35 15.15 18.25
C ARG A 407 -1.45 14.36 19.55
N PHE A 408 -0.76 13.23 19.60
CA PHE A 408 -0.80 12.33 20.73
C PHE A 408 0.48 12.34 21.58
N VAL A 409 1.45 13.21 21.31
CA VAL A 409 2.74 13.24 22.04
C VAL A 409 2.55 13.48 23.54
N ASN A 410 1.56 14.30 23.92
CA ASN A 410 1.20 14.56 25.31
C ASN A 410 -0.10 13.86 25.73
N TRP A 411 -0.59 12.91 24.92
CA TRP A 411 -1.78 12.18 25.28
C TRP A 411 -1.47 11.37 26.54
N GLU A 412 -2.29 11.54 27.58
CA GLU A 412 -2.04 11.00 28.93
C GLU A 412 -1.97 9.46 28.98
N HIS A 413 -2.53 8.80 27.96
CA HIS A 413 -2.41 7.35 27.75
C HIS A 413 -1.25 6.97 26.83
N LEU A 414 -0.60 7.94 26.19
CA LEU A 414 0.66 7.75 25.48
C LEU A 414 1.78 7.78 26.51
N LEU A 415 2.47 6.65 26.66
CA LEU A 415 3.50 6.52 27.68
C LEU A 415 4.61 7.57 27.46
N PRO A 416 4.99 8.33 28.51
CA PRO A 416 6.12 9.25 28.41
C PRO A 416 7.39 8.45 28.11
N TRP A 417 8.14 8.90 27.12
CA TRP A 417 9.42 8.31 26.76
C TRP A 417 10.50 8.84 27.70
N MET A 418 11.07 7.95 28.52
CA MET A 418 12.43 8.11 29.08
C MET A 418 13.46 7.66 28.07
#